data_AF-A0A0Q7T7Q2-F1
#
_entry.id   AF-A0A0Q7T7Q2-F1
#
_cell.length_a   1.000
_cell.length_b   1.000
_cell.length_c   1.000
_cell.angle_alpha   90.00
_cell.angle_beta   90.00
_cell.angle_gamma   90.00
#
_symmetry.space_group_name_H-M   'P 1'
#
loop_
_entity.id
_entity.type
_entity.pdbx_description
1 polymer ?
#
loop_
_entity_poly.entity_id
_entity_poly.type
_entity_poly.pdbx_seq_one_letter_code
_entity_poly.pdbx_strand_id
1 'polypeptide(L)'
;MQGGAVVGRTAPHASVLLNGAPVTQASADGWFVIGFDRDAPPPALITVETADGSASHQATIAPGTFDIQRIDGLAADQVSPSDPALLARIAAEGARKSVGFASRLDGDFFRTGFIWPVQATRRSSSFGGQRILNGEAKRPHYGVDLAAPVGTPVVAPAAGVVSFAETGLHFEGGLILIDHGQGLITAYLHLSRVDVAAGQAVAQGQLIGAVGQAGRATGPHLCWRMKWRDRNLDPSLMVGVPQPHA
;
A
#
# COMPACT_ATOMS: atom_id res chain seq x y z
N MET A 1 8.49 12.80 2.11
CA MET A 1 7.32 13.55 1.62
C MET A 1 6.04 12.83 2.03
N GLN A 2 4.89 13.51 1.98
CA GLN A 2 3.58 12.90 2.22
C GLN A 2 3.34 11.73 1.27
N GLY A 3 2.73 10.65 1.78
CA GLY A 3 2.60 9.37 1.07
C GLY A 3 3.88 8.53 1.00
N GLY A 4 5.03 9.04 1.47
CA GLY A 4 6.30 8.32 1.46
C GLY A 4 6.56 7.51 2.73
N ALA A 5 7.74 6.89 2.79
CA ALA A 5 8.23 6.21 3.98
C ALA A 5 9.66 6.64 4.30
N VAL A 6 10.05 6.44 5.57
CA VAL A 6 11.45 6.42 6.00
C VAL A 6 11.83 4.98 6.27
N VAL A 7 12.92 4.53 5.66
CA VAL A 7 13.59 3.28 6.01
C VAL A 7 14.90 3.63 6.70
N GLY A 8 15.16 3.01 7.84
CA GLY A 8 16.35 3.25 8.63
C GLY A 8 16.93 1.98 9.22
N ARG A 9 18.14 2.11 9.78
CA ARG A 9 18.84 1.03 10.47
C ARG A 9 19.28 1.50 11.85
N THR A 10 19.25 0.59 12.81
CA THR A 10 19.59 0.82 14.22
C THR A 10 20.04 -0.50 14.87
N ALA A 11 20.20 -0.52 16.19
CA ALA A 11 20.44 -1.76 16.93
C ALA A 11 19.28 -2.77 16.71
N PRO A 12 19.57 -4.08 16.63
CA PRO A 12 18.56 -5.12 16.57
C PRO A 12 17.46 -4.93 17.61
N HIS A 13 16.21 -5.10 17.20
CA HIS A 13 15.06 -5.05 18.11
C HIS A 13 14.89 -3.73 18.88
N ALA A 14 15.51 -2.63 18.45
CA ALA A 14 15.30 -1.33 19.07
C ALA A 14 13.85 -0.86 18.91
N SER A 15 13.31 -0.18 19.94
CA SER A 15 12.00 0.46 19.87
C SER A 15 12.10 1.73 19.03
N VAL A 16 11.16 1.91 18.10
CA VAL A 16 11.12 3.06 17.20
C VAL A 16 9.84 3.83 17.45
N LEU A 17 10.00 5.07 17.89
CA LEU A 17 8.94 6.00 18.23
C LEU A 17 8.80 7.06 17.14
N LEU A 18 7.57 7.49 16.90
CA LEU A 18 7.25 8.64 16.07
C LEU A 18 6.53 9.67 16.93
N ASN A 19 7.11 10.87 17.05
CA ASN A 19 6.59 11.95 17.88
C ASN A 19 6.32 11.51 19.33
N GLY A 20 7.23 10.69 19.88
CA GLY A 20 7.16 10.17 21.26
C GLY A 20 6.21 8.99 21.46
N ALA A 21 5.50 8.52 20.43
CA ALA A 21 4.68 7.32 20.51
C ALA A 21 5.39 6.12 19.88
N PRO A 22 5.52 4.97 20.58
CA PRO A 22 6.04 3.74 19.98
C PRO A 22 5.22 3.37 18.77
N VAL A 23 5.88 3.24 17.62
CA VAL A 23 5.24 2.80 16.41
C VAL A 23 5.74 1.43 16.01
N THR A 24 7.04 1.18 15.89
CA THR A 24 7.56 -0.12 15.42
C THR A 24 8.76 -0.57 16.22
N GLN A 25 9.22 -1.77 15.92
CA GLN A 25 10.48 -2.29 16.40
C GLN A 25 11.35 -2.62 15.20
N ALA A 26 12.66 -2.42 15.33
CA ALA A 26 13.61 -2.84 14.32
C ALA A 26 13.66 -4.38 14.20
N SER A 27 13.96 -4.90 13.01
CA SER A 27 14.16 -6.33 12.78
C SER A 27 15.38 -6.87 13.55
N ALA A 28 15.60 -8.18 13.49
CA ALA A 28 16.83 -8.82 14.00
C ALA A 28 18.11 -8.25 13.36
N ASP A 29 18.02 -7.75 12.12
CA ASP A 29 19.14 -7.10 11.41
C ASP A 29 19.17 -5.57 11.60
N GLY A 30 18.28 -5.05 12.45
CA GLY A 30 18.23 -3.63 12.84
C GLY A 30 17.45 -2.73 11.88
N TRP A 31 16.74 -3.29 10.89
CA TRP A 31 15.99 -2.50 9.91
C TRP A 31 14.63 -2.07 10.44
N PHE A 32 14.20 -0.85 10.12
CA PHE A 32 12.85 -0.39 10.40
C PHE A 32 12.28 0.45 9.26
N VAL A 33 10.95 0.49 9.17
CA VAL A 33 10.22 1.35 8.24
C VAL A 33 9.11 2.12 8.96
N ILE A 34 8.93 3.39 8.61
CA ILE A 34 7.84 4.25 9.07
C ILE A 34 7.17 4.86 7.85
N GLY A 35 5.87 4.60 7.69
CA GLY A 35 5.05 5.21 6.64
C GLY A 35 4.42 6.54 7.06
N PHE A 36 4.27 7.46 6.11
CA PHE A 36 3.58 8.74 6.27
C PHE A 36 2.42 8.82 5.28
N ASP A 37 1.20 9.01 5.79
CA ASP A 37 0.02 9.12 4.93
C ASP A 37 0.10 10.37 4.02
N ARG A 38 -0.80 10.44 3.04
CA ARG A 38 -1.04 11.57 2.14
C ARG A 38 -1.16 12.91 2.88
N ASP A 39 -1.78 12.90 4.06
CA ASP A 39 -2.09 14.11 4.82
C ASP A 39 -1.24 14.22 6.10
N ALA A 40 -0.11 13.50 6.17
CA ALA A 40 0.76 13.50 7.35
C ALA A 40 1.29 14.91 7.67
N PRO A 41 1.15 15.40 8.92
CA PRO A 41 1.64 16.73 9.30
C PRO A 41 3.16 16.73 9.53
N PRO A 42 3.90 17.77 9.12
CA PRO A 42 5.26 18.00 9.58
C PRO A 42 5.27 18.70 10.96
N PRO A 43 6.34 18.50 11.78
CA PRO A 43 7.49 17.62 11.58
C PRO A 43 7.25 16.18 12.08
N ALA A 44 8.10 15.25 11.64
CA ALA A 44 8.16 13.88 12.17
C ALA A 44 9.47 13.65 12.93
N LEU A 45 9.39 13.61 14.26
CA LEU A 45 10.51 13.23 15.11
C LEU A 45 10.54 11.71 15.25
N ILE A 46 11.55 11.09 14.67
CA ILE A 46 11.81 9.65 14.80
C ILE A 46 12.80 9.49 15.94
N THR A 47 12.42 8.75 16.97
CA THR A 47 13.31 8.42 18.09
C THR A 47 13.50 6.93 18.12
N VAL A 48 14.75 6.49 18.26
CA VAL A 48 15.09 5.10 18.48
C VAL A 48 15.58 4.93 19.90
N GLU A 49 15.00 3.98 20.62
CA GLU A 49 15.36 3.64 21.99
C GLU A 49 15.95 2.23 22.04
N THR A 50 17.12 2.14 22.67
CA THR A 50 17.90 0.92 22.88
C THR A 50 18.20 0.75 24.38
N ALA A 51 18.78 -0.38 24.77
CA ALA A 51 19.24 -0.56 26.15
C ALA A 51 20.32 0.46 26.56
N ASP A 52 21.12 0.94 25.59
CA ASP A 52 22.28 1.81 25.82
C ASP A 52 21.94 3.31 25.72
N GLY A 53 20.69 3.66 25.39
CA GLY A 53 20.23 5.03 25.27
C GLY A 53 19.29 5.26 24.08
N SER A 54 19.07 6.53 23.74
CA SER A 54 18.20 6.94 22.65
C SER A 54 18.86 7.92 21.69
N ALA A 55 18.44 7.86 20.43
CA ALA A 55 18.85 8.79 19.38
C ALA A 55 17.61 9.30 18.64
N SER A 56 17.62 10.57 18.23
CA SER A 56 16.49 11.17 17.51
C SER A 56 16.91 11.80 16.20
N HIS A 57 16.04 11.69 15.20
CA HIS A 57 16.18 12.29 13.89
C HIS A 57 14.88 12.98 13.49
N GLN A 58 14.96 14.25 13.11
CA GLN A 58 13.80 15.00 12.62
C GLN A 58 13.68 14.83 11.10
N ALA A 59 12.71 14.03 10.66
CA ALA A 59 12.42 13.83 9.25
C ALA A 59 11.56 14.99 8.72
N THR A 60 11.95 15.55 7.57
CA THR A 60 11.13 16.53 6.85
C THR A 60 10.10 15.82 5.99
N ILE A 61 8.82 16.09 6.25
CA ILE A 61 7.72 15.64 5.39
C ILE A 61 7.36 16.78 4.44
N ALA A 62 7.99 16.80 3.26
CA ALA A 62 7.56 17.71 2.19
C ALA A 62 6.09 17.42 1.80
N PRO A 63 5.26 18.46 1.57
CA PRO A 63 3.87 18.27 1.13
C PRO A 63 3.82 17.61 -0.26
N GLY A 64 2.81 16.77 -0.46
CA GLY A 64 2.54 16.17 -1.77
C GLY A 64 1.82 17.15 -2.71
N THR A 65 1.96 16.94 -4.02
CA THR A 65 1.09 17.58 -5.02
C THR A 65 0.17 16.51 -5.59
N PHE A 66 -1.14 16.72 -5.45
CA PHE A 66 -2.15 15.74 -5.83
C PHE A 66 -3.07 16.31 -6.92
N ASP A 67 -3.48 15.46 -7.87
CA ASP A 67 -4.43 15.85 -8.91
C ASP A 67 -5.84 15.99 -8.30
N ILE A 68 -6.32 17.22 -8.16
CA ILE A 68 -7.64 17.53 -7.61
C ILE A 68 -8.57 17.97 -8.74
N GLN A 69 -9.58 17.16 -9.04
CA GLN A 69 -10.56 17.43 -10.08
C GLN A 69 -11.86 17.94 -9.46
N ARG A 70 -12.32 19.12 -9.88
CA ARG A 70 -13.60 19.71 -9.47
C ARG A 70 -14.60 19.61 -10.60
N ILE A 71 -15.75 18.99 -10.33
CA ILE A 71 -16.83 18.81 -11.29
C ILE A 71 -18.14 19.21 -10.62
N ASP A 72 -18.80 20.22 -11.16
CA ASP A 72 -20.07 20.75 -10.65
C ASP A 72 -21.19 20.53 -11.68
N GLY A 73 -22.44 20.58 -11.22
CA GLY A 73 -23.63 20.39 -12.07
C GLY A 73 -23.96 18.93 -12.36
N LEU A 74 -23.44 17.99 -11.56
CA LEU A 74 -23.77 16.56 -11.67
C LEU A 74 -25.14 16.28 -11.05
N ALA A 75 -25.94 15.40 -11.67
CA ALA A 75 -27.18 14.88 -11.09
C ALA A 75 -26.88 14.13 -9.76
N ALA A 76 -27.78 14.24 -8.78
CA ALA A 76 -27.55 13.81 -7.39
C ALA A 76 -27.63 12.29 -7.16
N ASP A 77 -27.96 11.50 -8.18
CA ASP A 77 -28.06 10.06 -8.09
C ASP A 77 -26.78 9.42 -8.63
N GLN A 78 -26.05 8.63 -7.80
CA GLN A 78 -25.28 7.45 -8.23
C GLN A 78 -24.50 6.75 -7.08
N VAL A 79 -24.79 5.44 -7.00
CA VAL A 79 -24.03 4.27 -6.50
C VAL A 79 -23.66 4.15 -5.01
N SER A 80 -24.67 3.88 -4.18
CA SER A 80 -24.53 3.11 -2.94
C SER A 80 -25.41 1.86 -3.04
N PRO A 81 -24.87 0.64 -2.86
CA PRO A 81 -25.69 -0.56 -2.80
C PRO A 81 -26.67 -0.48 -1.62
N SER A 82 -27.96 -0.68 -1.87
CA SER A 82 -29.00 -0.76 -0.82
C SER A 82 -29.46 -2.19 -0.53
N ASP A 83 -29.11 -3.15 -1.40
CA ASP A 83 -29.45 -4.56 -1.23
C ASP A 83 -28.77 -5.16 0.03
N PRO A 84 -29.54 -5.63 1.03
CA PRO A 84 -28.98 -6.20 2.26
C PRO A 84 -28.07 -7.41 2.03
N ALA A 85 -28.36 -8.26 1.04
CA ALA A 85 -27.54 -9.45 0.76
C ALA A 85 -26.16 -9.04 0.22
N LEU A 86 -26.13 -8.07 -0.68
CA LEU A 86 -24.89 -7.48 -1.18
C LEU A 86 -24.12 -6.75 -0.07
N LEU A 87 -24.79 -6.01 0.80
CA LEU A 87 -24.15 -5.35 1.94
C LEU A 87 -23.52 -6.36 2.91
N ALA A 88 -24.20 -7.47 3.21
CA ALA A 88 -23.67 -8.54 4.04
C ALA A 88 -22.43 -9.20 3.40
N ARG A 89 -22.46 -9.43 2.09
CA ARG A 89 -21.30 -9.93 1.33
C ARG A 89 -20.13 -8.95 1.42
N ILE A 90 -20.35 -7.67 1.18
CA ILE A 90 -19.30 -6.63 1.24
C ILE A 90 -18.69 -6.58 2.65
N ALA A 91 -19.51 -6.68 3.69
CA ALA A 91 -19.04 -6.72 5.08
C ALA A 91 -18.16 -7.96 5.35
N ALA A 92 -18.59 -9.15 4.90
CA ALA A 92 -17.82 -10.39 5.04
C ALA A 92 -16.49 -10.36 4.26
N GLU A 93 -16.49 -9.82 3.04
CA GLU A 93 -15.27 -9.57 2.26
C GLU A 93 -14.34 -8.58 2.99
N GLY A 94 -14.91 -7.51 3.57
CA GLY A 94 -14.18 -6.53 4.38
C GLY A 94 -13.50 -7.17 5.60
N ALA A 95 -14.21 -8.02 6.32
CA ALA A 95 -13.68 -8.73 7.49
C ALA A 95 -12.53 -9.69 7.13
N ARG A 96 -12.59 -10.37 5.98
CA ARG A 96 -11.49 -11.23 5.54
C ARG A 96 -10.26 -10.41 5.10
N LYS A 97 -10.47 -9.31 4.38
CA LYS A 97 -9.38 -8.40 3.99
C LYS A 97 -8.69 -7.75 5.20
N SER A 98 -9.44 -7.43 6.25
CA SER A 98 -8.86 -6.82 7.45
C SER A 98 -7.86 -7.75 8.14
N VAL A 99 -8.07 -9.07 8.11
CA VAL A 99 -7.09 -10.06 8.58
C VAL A 99 -5.78 -9.95 7.79
N GLY A 100 -5.85 -9.88 6.46
CA GLY A 100 -4.67 -9.72 5.61
C GLY A 100 -3.89 -8.41 5.87
N PHE A 101 -4.60 -7.29 6.04
CA PHE A 101 -3.99 -5.99 6.39
C PHE A 101 -3.51 -5.91 7.85
N ALA A 102 -4.00 -6.79 8.72
CA ALA A 102 -3.55 -6.90 10.10
C ALA A 102 -2.24 -7.70 10.23
N SER A 103 -1.73 -8.31 9.14
CA SER A 103 -0.45 -9.01 9.13
C SER A 103 0.69 -8.13 9.69
N ARG A 104 1.49 -8.72 10.56
CA ARG A 104 2.67 -8.13 11.20
C ARG A 104 3.82 -9.11 11.12
N LEU A 105 4.24 -9.43 9.90
CA LEU A 105 5.41 -10.28 9.66
C LEU A 105 6.63 -9.65 10.33
N ASP A 106 7.32 -10.42 11.17
CA ASP A 106 8.63 -10.05 11.67
C ASP A 106 9.65 -10.31 10.55
N GLY A 107 10.06 -9.23 9.89
CA GLY A 107 10.89 -9.28 8.70
C GLY A 107 11.19 -7.89 8.16
N ASP A 108 12.13 -7.84 7.23
CA ASP A 108 12.66 -6.60 6.66
C ASP A 108 12.86 -6.70 5.14
N PHE A 109 11.96 -7.42 4.46
CA PHE A 109 12.06 -7.66 3.01
C PHE A 109 12.03 -6.38 2.16
N PHE A 110 11.60 -5.25 2.74
CA PHE A 110 11.70 -3.93 2.13
C PHE A 110 13.13 -3.42 1.94
N ARG A 111 14.12 -3.99 2.65
CA ARG A 111 15.53 -3.54 2.64
C ARG A 111 16.26 -3.70 1.30
N THR A 112 15.72 -4.52 0.40
CA THR A 112 16.29 -4.70 -0.95
C THR A 112 15.68 -3.76 -1.99
N GLY A 113 14.80 -2.84 -1.56
CA GLY A 113 14.08 -1.93 -2.45
C GLY A 113 12.95 -2.61 -3.24
N PHE A 114 12.20 -1.79 -3.97
CA PHE A 114 11.04 -2.25 -4.74
C PHE A 114 11.28 -2.06 -6.25
N ILE A 115 10.72 -2.98 -7.04
CA ILE A 115 10.59 -2.84 -8.51
C ILE A 115 9.14 -2.53 -8.89
N TRP A 116 8.91 -2.12 -10.13
CA TRP A 116 7.56 -2.02 -10.67
C TRP A 116 6.93 -3.42 -10.80
N PRO A 117 5.66 -3.61 -10.37
CA PRO A 117 5.00 -4.93 -10.44
C PRO A 117 4.53 -5.31 -11.84
N VAL A 118 4.55 -4.36 -12.81
CA VAL A 118 4.22 -4.59 -14.21
C VAL A 118 5.24 -3.87 -15.08
N GLN A 119 5.75 -4.53 -16.12
CA GLN A 119 6.70 -3.94 -17.06
C GLN A 119 5.98 -3.09 -18.13
N ALA A 120 6.58 -1.97 -18.53
CA ALA A 120 6.21 -1.16 -19.71
C ALA A 120 4.75 -0.64 -19.75
N THR A 121 4.30 0.04 -18.69
CA THR A 121 2.93 0.57 -18.62
C THR A 121 2.88 2.09 -18.46
N ARG A 122 1.83 2.71 -19.03
CA ARG A 122 1.48 4.11 -18.73
C ARG A 122 0.83 4.17 -17.35
N ARG A 123 1.35 5.01 -16.47
CA ARG A 123 0.64 5.41 -15.24
C ARG A 123 -0.60 6.23 -15.63
N SER A 124 -1.78 5.68 -15.42
CA SER A 124 -3.06 6.34 -15.75
C SER A 124 -3.63 7.16 -14.61
N SER A 125 -3.26 6.84 -13.37
CA SER A 125 -3.64 7.58 -12.16
C SER A 125 -2.51 7.53 -11.14
N SER A 126 -2.29 8.64 -10.45
CA SER A 126 -1.28 8.77 -9.39
C SER A 126 -1.93 8.67 -8.02
N PHE A 127 -1.10 8.36 -7.01
CA PHE A 127 -1.52 8.36 -5.62
C PHE A 127 -2.02 9.76 -5.18
N GLY A 128 -3.04 9.77 -4.34
CA GLY A 128 -3.60 10.95 -3.70
C GLY A 128 -4.50 11.81 -4.59
N GLY A 129 -4.67 11.46 -5.87
CA GLY A 129 -5.64 12.12 -6.75
C GLY A 129 -7.06 12.04 -6.19
N GLN A 130 -7.85 13.11 -6.31
CA GLN A 130 -9.15 13.23 -5.64
C GLN A 130 -10.14 14.00 -6.49
N ARG A 131 -11.40 13.55 -6.48
CA ARG A 131 -12.51 14.27 -7.10
C ARG A 131 -13.31 15.02 -6.04
N ILE A 132 -13.77 16.21 -6.39
CA ILE A 132 -14.72 17.01 -5.64
C ILE A 132 -15.91 17.20 -6.56
N LEU A 133 -17.04 16.58 -6.20
CA LEU A 133 -18.25 16.53 -7.01
C LEU A 133 -19.33 17.38 -6.34
N ASN A 134 -19.80 18.43 -7.01
CA ASN A 134 -20.76 19.40 -6.46
C ASN A 134 -20.32 19.93 -5.07
N GLY A 135 -19.04 20.30 -4.94
CA GLY A 135 -18.44 20.75 -3.67
C GLY A 135 -18.12 19.65 -2.65
N GLU A 136 -18.54 18.41 -2.84
CA GLU A 136 -18.29 17.31 -1.91
C GLU A 136 -17.02 16.53 -2.28
N ALA A 137 -16.03 16.53 -1.39
CA ALA A 137 -14.78 15.80 -1.60
C ALA A 137 -15.01 14.29 -1.47
N LYS A 138 -14.74 13.56 -2.56
CA LYS A 138 -14.79 12.09 -2.57
C LYS A 138 -13.48 11.52 -2.04
N ARG A 139 -13.48 10.22 -1.72
CA ARG A 139 -12.30 9.54 -1.18
C ARG A 139 -11.11 9.66 -2.17
N PRO A 140 -9.91 10.06 -1.70
CA PRO A 140 -8.71 10.05 -2.53
C PRO A 140 -8.38 8.66 -3.07
N HIS A 141 -7.68 8.63 -4.20
CA HIS A 141 -7.13 7.42 -4.77
C HIS A 141 -5.83 7.02 -4.03
N TYR A 142 -5.92 6.02 -3.16
CA TYR A 142 -4.78 5.53 -2.37
C TYR A 142 -3.96 4.46 -3.11
N GLY A 143 -3.69 4.68 -4.40
CA GLY A 143 -2.98 3.74 -5.24
C GLY A 143 -2.38 4.41 -6.46
N VAL A 144 -1.66 3.62 -7.24
CA VAL A 144 -1.17 3.97 -8.57
C VAL A 144 -1.83 3.02 -9.56
N ASP A 145 -2.49 3.58 -10.57
CA ASP A 145 -3.09 2.77 -11.63
C ASP A 145 -2.11 2.64 -12.79
N LEU A 146 -1.76 1.39 -13.12
CA LEU A 146 -0.88 1.02 -14.22
C LEU A 146 -1.74 0.41 -15.33
N ALA A 147 -1.97 1.19 -16.39
CA ALA A 147 -2.78 0.75 -17.52
C ALA A 147 -2.03 -0.33 -18.31
N ALA A 148 -2.63 -1.51 -18.43
CA ALA A 148 -2.07 -2.64 -19.17
C ALA A 148 -3.20 -3.57 -19.66
N PRO A 149 -3.01 -4.29 -20.78
CA PRO A 149 -3.99 -5.28 -21.24
C PRO A 149 -4.29 -6.35 -20.18
N VAL A 150 -5.52 -6.86 -20.20
CA VAL A 150 -5.90 -8.04 -19.40
C VAL A 150 -4.95 -9.19 -19.72
N GLY A 151 -4.49 -9.90 -18.69
CA GLY A 151 -3.54 -11.01 -18.82
C GLY A 151 -2.07 -10.60 -18.71
N THR A 152 -1.75 -9.29 -18.68
CA THR A 152 -0.37 -8.83 -18.47
C THR A 152 0.18 -9.37 -17.14
N PRO A 153 1.38 -9.98 -17.12
CA PRO A 153 1.98 -10.52 -15.89
C PRO A 153 2.13 -9.46 -14.79
N VAL A 154 1.76 -9.84 -13.56
CA VAL A 154 2.01 -9.05 -12.35
C VAL A 154 3.01 -9.80 -11.48
N VAL A 155 4.07 -9.12 -11.07
CA VAL A 155 5.14 -9.68 -10.23
C VAL A 155 5.19 -9.03 -8.86
N ALA A 156 5.73 -9.75 -7.87
CA ALA A 156 6.01 -9.21 -6.54
C ALA A 156 7.12 -8.14 -6.63
N PRO A 157 6.90 -6.91 -6.16
CA PRO A 157 7.85 -5.80 -6.27
C PRO A 157 8.99 -5.90 -5.28
N ALA A 158 8.82 -6.67 -4.20
CA ALA A 158 9.83 -7.04 -3.22
C ALA A 158 9.49 -8.42 -2.67
N ALA A 159 10.45 -9.07 -2.00
CA ALA A 159 10.17 -10.33 -1.31
C ALA A 159 9.17 -10.13 -0.16
N GLY A 160 8.51 -11.19 0.29
CA GLY A 160 7.57 -11.11 1.40
C GLY A 160 6.72 -12.37 1.53
N VAL A 161 5.66 -12.28 2.32
CA VAL A 161 4.69 -13.37 2.50
C VAL A 161 3.31 -12.86 2.10
N VAL A 162 2.60 -13.64 1.28
CA VAL A 162 1.23 -13.33 0.87
C VAL A 162 0.33 -13.40 2.09
N SER A 163 -0.23 -12.27 2.53
CA SER A 163 -1.13 -12.22 3.68
C SER A 163 -2.60 -12.42 3.31
N PHE A 164 -2.94 -12.28 2.02
CA PHE A 164 -4.27 -12.50 1.48
C PHE A 164 -4.21 -12.74 -0.03
N ALA A 165 -5.00 -13.67 -0.54
CA ALA A 165 -5.13 -13.92 -1.97
C ALA A 165 -6.50 -14.51 -2.28
N GLU A 166 -7.36 -13.76 -2.98
CA GLU A 166 -8.70 -14.22 -3.37
C GLU A 166 -9.14 -13.61 -4.71
N THR A 167 -10.12 -14.25 -5.34
CA THR A 167 -10.79 -13.76 -6.54
C THR A 167 -12.28 -13.53 -6.30
N GLY A 168 -12.90 -12.72 -7.17
CA GLY A 168 -14.36 -12.54 -7.16
C GLY A 168 -14.87 -11.64 -6.03
N LEU A 169 -14.01 -10.81 -5.43
CA LEU A 169 -14.43 -9.78 -4.47
C LEU A 169 -15.24 -8.69 -5.19
N HIS A 170 -16.24 -8.14 -4.51
CA HIS A 170 -17.19 -7.23 -5.13
C HIS A 170 -16.51 -5.95 -5.67
N PHE A 171 -15.65 -5.31 -4.86
CA PHE A 171 -14.97 -4.08 -5.28
C PHE A 171 -13.61 -4.34 -5.94
N GLU A 172 -12.84 -5.29 -5.42
CA GLU A 172 -11.48 -5.51 -5.87
C GLU A 172 -11.37 -6.49 -7.03
N GLY A 173 -12.37 -7.34 -7.29
CA GLY A 173 -12.22 -8.46 -8.21
C GLY A 173 -11.20 -9.47 -7.66
N GLY A 174 -10.09 -9.67 -8.37
CA GLY A 174 -8.93 -10.39 -7.81
C GLY A 174 -8.06 -9.48 -6.96
N LEU A 175 -7.72 -9.95 -5.75
CA LEU A 175 -6.91 -9.23 -4.76
C LEU A 175 -5.79 -10.12 -4.24
N ILE A 176 -4.57 -9.59 -4.26
CA ILE A 176 -3.42 -10.12 -3.54
C ILE A 176 -2.92 -9.06 -2.57
N LEU A 177 -2.56 -9.46 -1.35
CA LEU A 177 -1.82 -8.67 -0.38
C LEU A 177 -0.49 -9.38 -0.06
N ILE A 178 0.62 -8.65 -0.09
CA ILE A 178 1.94 -9.16 0.32
C ILE A 178 2.46 -8.32 1.48
N ASP A 179 2.75 -8.95 2.61
CA ASP A 179 3.44 -8.33 3.74
C ASP A 179 4.96 -8.44 3.55
N HIS A 180 5.62 -7.28 3.48
CA HIS A 180 7.07 -7.15 3.31
C HIS A 180 7.79 -7.00 4.66
N GLY A 181 7.07 -7.11 5.78
CA GLY A 181 7.60 -6.96 7.13
C GLY A 181 7.09 -5.70 7.81
N GLN A 182 6.98 -5.76 9.14
CA GLN A 182 6.60 -4.65 10.03
C GLN A 182 5.22 -4.02 9.71
N GLY A 183 4.36 -4.74 8.98
CA GLY A 183 3.07 -4.27 8.51
C GLY A 183 3.13 -3.36 7.28
N LEU A 184 4.24 -3.37 6.54
CA LEU A 184 4.35 -2.76 5.20
C LEU A 184 3.79 -3.73 4.16
N ILE A 185 2.56 -3.46 3.69
CA ILE A 185 1.80 -4.35 2.83
C ILE A 185 1.55 -3.69 1.48
N THR A 186 1.84 -4.41 0.39
CA THR A 186 1.40 -4.02 -0.96
C THR A 186 0.11 -4.75 -1.34
N ALA A 187 -0.75 -4.11 -2.14
CA ALA A 187 -2.00 -4.67 -2.61
C ALA A 187 -2.12 -4.58 -4.14
N TYR A 188 -2.66 -5.63 -4.75
CA TYR A 188 -2.82 -5.79 -6.20
C TYR A 188 -4.29 -6.06 -6.50
N LEU A 189 -4.98 -5.09 -7.07
CA LEU A 189 -6.43 -5.15 -7.29
C LEU A 189 -6.75 -5.39 -8.77
N HIS A 190 -8.01 -5.74 -9.02
CA HIS A 190 -8.62 -5.92 -10.34
C HIS A 190 -8.02 -7.06 -11.15
N LEU A 191 -7.30 -7.97 -10.49
CA LEU A 191 -6.61 -9.08 -11.16
C LEU A 191 -7.61 -9.98 -11.88
N SER A 192 -7.23 -10.44 -13.08
CA SER A 192 -7.97 -11.45 -13.82
C SER A 192 -7.65 -12.86 -13.33
N ARG A 193 -6.45 -13.03 -12.76
CA ARG A 193 -5.93 -14.29 -12.24
C ARG A 193 -5.03 -14.04 -11.03
N VAL A 194 -5.11 -14.92 -10.05
CA VAL A 194 -4.29 -14.94 -8.84
C VAL A 194 -3.52 -16.27 -8.85
N ASP A 195 -2.20 -16.19 -8.85
CA ASP A 195 -1.28 -17.34 -9.03
C ASP A 195 -0.57 -17.75 -7.72
N VAL A 196 -0.99 -17.17 -6.59
CA VAL A 196 -0.42 -17.40 -5.25
C VAL A 196 -1.50 -17.56 -4.20
N ALA A 197 -1.15 -18.12 -3.04
CA ALA A 197 -2.05 -18.33 -1.91
C ALA A 197 -1.57 -17.64 -0.63
N ALA A 198 -2.50 -17.35 0.30
CA ALA A 198 -2.13 -16.83 1.62
C ALA A 198 -1.17 -17.79 2.36
N GLY A 199 -0.16 -17.22 3.02
CA GLY A 199 0.94 -17.94 3.67
C GLY A 199 2.12 -18.26 2.74
N GLN A 200 1.99 -18.07 1.42
CA GLN A 200 3.08 -18.32 0.48
C GLN A 200 4.17 -17.25 0.57
N ALA A 201 5.43 -17.66 0.72
CA ALA A 201 6.57 -16.77 0.54
C ALA A 201 6.80 -16.48 -0.95
N VAL A 202 7.10 -15.23 -1.27
CA VAL A 202 7.39 -14.76 -2.64
C VAL A 202 8.72 -14.02 -2.70
N ALA A 203 9.46 -14.22 -3.79
CA ALA A 203 10.67 -13.46 -4.08
C ALA A 203 10.35 -12.21 -4.93
N GLN A 204 11.23 -11.20 -4.89
CA GLN A 204 11.13 -10.07 -5.82
C GLN A 204 11.17 -10.56 -7.28
N GLY A 205 10.26 -10.06 -8.11
CA GLY A 205 10.14 -10.45 -9.51
C GLY A 205 9.36 -11.75 -9.75
N GLN A 206 8.94 -12.46 -8.69
CA GLN A 206 8.12 -13.66 -8.83
C GLN A 206 6.73 -13.31 -9.39
N LEU A 207 6.26 -14.07 -10.38
CA LEU A 207 4.90 -13.98 -10.90
C LEU A 207 3.88 -14.28 -9.79
N ILE A 208 2.92 -13.37 -9.59
CA ILE A 208 1.86 -13.52 -8.56
C ILE A 208 0.45 -13.51 -9.13
N GLY A 209 0.28 -13.05 -10.37
CA GLY A 209 -1.03 -12.98 -11.01
C GLY A 209 -0.97 -12.29 -12.36
N ALA A 210 -2.14 -11.86 -12.83
CA ALA A 210 -2.26 -11.10 -14.07
C ALA A 210 -3.25 -9.95 -13.97
N VAL A 211 -2.94 -8.86 -14.69
CA VAL A 211 -3.79 -7.68 -14.83
C VAL A 211 -5.17 -8.09 -15.31
N GLY A 212 -6.20 -7.43 -14.80
CA GLY A 212 -7.57 -7.64 -15.22
C GLY A 212 -8.38 -6.35 -15.24
N GLN A 213 -9.70 -6.52 -15.11
CA GLN A 213 -10.68 -5.45 -15.08
C GLN A 213 -11.89 -5.83 -14.21
N ALA A 214 -11.69 -6.76 -13.26
CA ALA A 214 -12.75 -7.28 -12.40
C ALA A 214 -13.04 -6.34 -11.22
N GLY A 215 -14.21 -6.49 -10.60
CA GLY A 215 -14.67 -5.62 -9.52
C GLY A 215 -15.05 -4.23 -10.04
N ARG A 216 -14.74 -3.19 -9.26
CA ARG A 216 -15.07 -1.79 -9.60
C ARG A 216 -13.94 -1.13 -10.39
N ALA A 217 -13.66 -1.66 -11.57
CA ALA A 217 -12.69 -1.12 -12.54
C ALA A 217 -13.41 -0.48 -13.74
N THR A 218 -12.89 0.62 -14.26
CA THR A 218 -13.43 1.32 -15.46
C THR A 218 -12.74 0.91 -16.77
N GLY A 219 -11.73 0.03 -16.69
CA GLY A 219 -11.00 -0.53 -17.82
C GLY A 219 -9.81 -1.38 -17.35
N PRO A 220 -9.08 -2.04 -18.27
CA PRO A 220 -7.91 -2.87 -17.92
C PRO A 220 -6.76 -2.08 -17.27
N HIS A 221 -6.46 -2.39 -16.01
CA HIS A 221 -5.31 -1.82 -15.29
C HIS A 221 -5.00 -2.65 -14.03
N LEU A 222 -3.79 -2.49 -13.51
CA LEU A 222 -3.46 -2.85 -12.14
C LEU A 222 -3.65 -1.62 -11.25
N CYS A 223 -4.50 -1.71 -10.23
CA CYS A 223 -4.50 -0.74 -9.14
C CYS A 223 -3.54 -1.27 -8.06
N TRP A 224 -2.34 -0.68 -7.99
CA TRP A 224 -1.29 -1.06 -7.06
C TRP A 224 -1.30 -0.11 -5.86
N ARG A 225 -1.37 -0.65 -4.64
CA ARG A 225 -1.40 0.14 -3.41
C ARG A 225 -0.33 -0.30 -2.45
N MET A 226 0.01 0.58 -1.52
CA MET A 226 0.86 0.27 -0.38
C MET A 226 0.28 0.86 0.89
N LYS A 227 0.39 0.11 1.98
CA LYS A 227 -0.04 0.52 3.30
C LYS A 227 1.03 0.15 4.30
N TRP A 228 1.37 1.08 5.18
CA TRP A 228 2.08 0.73 6.39
C TRP A 228 1.10 0.82 7.55
N ARG A 229 0.63 -0.34 7.99
CA ARG A 229 -0.39 -0.51 9.04
C ARG A 229 -1.70 0.19 8.73
N ASP A 230 -1.95 1.37 9.29
CA ASP A 230 -3.15 2.17 9.10
C ASP A 230 -2.96 3.29 8.06
N ARG A 231 -1.72 3.56 7.63
CA ARG A 231 -1.37 4.69 6.74
C ARG A 231 -1.22 4.26 5.30
N ASN A 232 -1.85 4.99 4.38
CA ASN A 232 -1.75 4.72 2.94
C ASN A 232 -0.53 5.43 2.36
N LEU A 233 0.27 4.68 1.59
CA LEU A 233 1.50 5.18 0.98
C LEU A 233 1.38 5.15 -0.54
N ASP A 234 2.17 6.00 -1.20
CA ASP A 234 2.44 5.93 -2.62
C ASP A 234 3.49 4.83 -2.88
N PRO A 235 3.11 3.66 -3.43
CA PRO A 235 4.06 2.60 -3.71
C PRO A 235 5.16 3.02 -4.71
N SER A 236 4.88 3.98 -5.59
CA SER A 236 5.86 4.42 -6.60
C SER A 236 7.06 5.16 -5.99
N LEU A 237 6.89 5.74 -4.79
CA LEU A 237 7.98 6.40 -4.07
C LEU A 237 8.98 5.41 -3.47
N MET A 238 8.68 4.11 -3.43
CA MET A 238 9.60 3.08 -2.93
C MET A 238 10.40 2.41 -4.06
N VAL A 239 10.02 2.64 -5.32
CA VAL A 239 10.65 1.98 -6.47
C VAL A 239 12.00 2.62 -6.77
N GLY A 240 13.04 1.80 -6.87
CA GLY A 240 14.38 2.26 -7.22
C GLY A 240 15.05 3.16 -6.18
N VAL A 241 14.49 3.29 -4.97
CA VAL A 241 15.11 4.03 -3.87
C VAL A 241 16.27 3.21 -3.30
N PRO A 242 17.52 3.70 -3.37
CA PRO A 242 18.64 3.06 -2.71
C PRO A 242 18.38 2.96 -1.21
N GLN A 243 18.49 1.77 -0.66
CA GLN A 243 18.41 1.59 0.78
C GLN A 243 19.76 1.93 1.42
N PRO A 244 19.79 2.46 2.65
CA PRO A 244 21.03 2.75 3.36
C PRO A 244 22.01 1.58 3.26
N HIS A 245 23.25 1.83 2.86
CA HIS A 245 24.26 0.76 2.84
C HIS A 245 24.60 0.31 4.26
N ALA A 246 25.03 -0.95 4.37
CA ALA A 246 25.38 -1.59 5.62
C ALA A 246 26.59 -0.96 6.30
#